data_AF-A0A1L0C065-F1
#
_entry.id   AF-A0A1L0C065-F1
#
_cell.length_a   1.000
_cell.length_b   1.000
_cell.length_c   1.000
_cell.angle_alpha   90.00
_cell.angle_beta   90.00
_cell.angle_gamma   90.00
#
_symmetry.space_group_name_H-M   'P 1'
#
loop_
_entity.id
_entity.type
_entity.pdbx_description
1 polymer ?
#
loop_
_entity_poly.entity_id
_entity_poly.type
_entity_poly.pdbx_seq_one_letter_code
_entity_poly.pdbx_strand_id
1 'polypeptide(L)'
;MKWYYTTRFAKYLYALQKLKLKVVDLLFVLGGSNDHLDAKLSLFGFVEASYAATLMAASGSGSTPNKPTLAEYFLSATKRMDILEKDSDARRSIPSQIAETTPFAYWLEFPFNQWSNAVLDNIIVEYLFVVEFFYQGNEKFEPVSNLDSSASNLPHSSKDWSYVMFDEVYKMGNLYVNWLVSFLHQSFSQRMASTTAAASSYGNSGLSQTCDAYAILLMIRLIQNQSYTLHNEFHVPVMDDYHNSLLLQLWPHFTKIIDLNCESTKKHILGSSSYSYRTSELNQAPINATQQFAQYITGLLKLAFVHDKESDKLSFFQGEPVTMSIVRMRNDYESALTKASSRLFGSSKSKAVQKEIFLFNNYFLVVTILRSEFDDQSNEFVGDQIKHFELLCDAYKPK
;
A
#
# COMPACT_ATOMS: atom_id res chain seq x y z
N MET A 1 -29.54 -10.51 18.55
CA MET A 1 -28.62 -10.31 17.41
C MET A 1 -27.24 -9.77 17.83
N LYS A 2 -27.14 -8.65 18.57
CA LYS A 2 -25.85 -8.06 19.01
C LYS A 2 -24.81 -9.08 19.51
N TRP A 3 -25.14 -9.86 20.56
CA TRP A 3 -24.21 -10.83 21.14
C TRP A 3 -23.72 -11.91 20.15
N TYR A 4 -24.60 -12.34 19.24
CA TYR A 4 -24.25 -13.30 18.19
C TYR A 4 -23.17 -12.70 17.27
N TYR A 5 -23.40 -11.48 16.77
CA TYR A 5 -22.45 -10.80 15.91
C TYR A 5 -21.11 -10.53 16.59
N THR A 6 -21.13 -9.97 17.81
CA THR A 6 -19.91 -9.74 18.58
C THR A 6 -19.09 -11.02 18.73
N THR A 7 -19.73 -12.13 19.12
CA THR A 7 -19.03 -13.40 19.37
C THR A 7 -18.50 -14.04 18.09
N ARG A 8 -19.27 -14.00 16.99
CA ARG A 8 -18.88 -14.63 15.72
C ARG A 8 -17.78 -13.85 15.01
N PHE A 9 -17.90 -12.53 14.95
CA PHE A 9 -16.86 -11.68 14.36
C PHE A 9 -15.56 -11.72 15.18
N ALA A 10 -15.63 -11.76 16.52
CA ALA A 10 -14.43 -11.92 17.34
C ALA A 10 -13.68 -13.23 17.03
N LYS A 11 -14.41 -14.35 16.87
CA LYS A 11 -13.81 -15.64 16.47
C LYS A 11 -13.22 -15.60 15.07
N TYR A 12 -13.90 -14.95 14.13
CA TYR A 12 -13.40 -14.84 12.77
C TYR A 12 -12.13 -13.98 12.69
N LEU A 13 -12.12 -12.85 13.39
CA LEU A 13 -10.96 -11.97 13.49
C LEU A 13 -9.76 -12.70 14.11
N TYR A 14 -9.98 -13.52 15.15
CA TYR A 14 -8.94 -14.39 15.71
C TYR A 14 -8.37 -15.38 14.68
N ALA A 15 -9.22 -15.94 13.80
CA ALA A 15 -8.76 -16.81 12.73
C ALA A 15 -7.94 -16.03 11.67
N LEU A 16 -8.37 -14.81 11.31
CA LEU A 16 -7.62 -13.96 10.37
C LEU A 16 -6.26 -13.53 10.92
N GLN A 17 -6.13 -13.30 12.23
CA GLN A 17 -4.86 -12.97 12.88
C GLN A 17 -3.81 -14.10 12.79
N LYS A 18 -4.24 -15.34 12.51
CA LYS A 18 -3.34 -16.49 12.31
C LYS A 18 -2.77 -16.58 10.88
N LEU A 19 -3.31 -15.80 9.94
CA LEU A 19 -2.79 -15.76 8.57
C LEU A 19 -1.33 -15.33 8.57
N LYS A 20 -0.51 -16.00 7.76
CA LYS A 20 0.88 -15.59 7.54
C LYS A 20 0.89 -14.41 6.60
N LEU A 21 1.55 -13.33 6.99
CA LEU A 21 1.65 -12.12 6.18
C LEU A 21 3.05 -11.94 5.62
N LYS A 22 3.11 -11.41 4.40
CA LYS A 22 4.34 -10.89 3.81
C LYS A 22 4.74 -9.62 4.54
N VAL A 23 5.98 -9.57 4.99
CA VAL A 23 6.53 -8.50 5.83
C VAL A 23 7.23 -7.48 4.94
N VAL A 24 6.68 -6.26 4.92
CA VAL A 24 7.25 -5.10 4.24
C VAL A 24 7.62 -4.07 5.31
N ASP A 25 8.90 -4.01 5.64
CA ASP A 25 9.47 -3.13 6.67
C ASP A 25 10.29 -1.99 6.04
N LEU A 26 11.05 -1.27 6.87
CA LEU A 26 11.96 -0.19 6.44
C LEU A 26 13.03 -0.62 5.42
N LEU A 27 13.21 -1.91 5.13
CA LEU A 27 14.13 -2.33 4.05
C LEU A 27 13.50 -2.18 2.66
N PHE A 28 12.18 -1.96 2.59
CA PHE A 28 11.44 -1.79 1.34
C PHE A 28 11.18 -0.33 0.98
N VAL A 29 11.57 0.62 1.84
CA VAL A 29 11.59 2.04 1.43
C VAL A 29 12.69 2.27 0.41
N LEU A 30 12.44 3.19 -0.52
CA LEU A 30 13.33 3.49 -1.65
C LEU A 30 14.79 3.70 -1.22
N GLY A 31 15.69 2.90 -1.79
CA GLY A 31 17.12 2.93 -1.51
C GLY A 31 17.60 2.02 -0.37
N GLY A 32 16.70 1.33 0.34
CA GLY A 32 17.04 0.44 1.46
C GLY A 32 18.15 -0.58 1.14
N SER A 33 19.01 -0.85 2.13
CA SER A 33 20.29 -1.59 2.04
C SER A 33 20.18 -3.07 1.65
N ASN A 34 19.77 -3.38 0.42
CA ASN A 34 20.05 -4.67 -0.23
C ASN A 34 21.23 -4.58 -1.23
N ASP A 35 21.94 -3.45 -1.24
CA ASP A 35 22.98 -3.07 -2.21
C ASP A 35 24.20 -4.00 -2.28
N HIS A 36 24.38 -4.98 -1.38
CA HIS A 36 25.56 -5.83 -1.40
C HIS A 36 25.45 -7.10 -2.26
N LEU A 37 24.26 -7.50 -2.71
CA LEU A 37 24.09 -8.69 -3.59
C LEU A 37 23.71 -8.36 -5.04
N ASP A 38 22.91 -7.31 -5.28
CA ASP A 38 22.25 -7.12 -6.58
C ASP A 38 22.99 -6.20 -7.56
N ALA A 39 24.12 -5.60 -7.16
CA ALA A 39 24.90 -4.69 -7.99
C ALA A 39 25.47 -5.33 -9.29
N LYS A 40 25.41 -6.67 -9.42
CA LYS A 40 25.91 -7.40 -10.59
C LYS A 40 24.86 -7.60 -11.70
N LEU A 41 23.57 -7.40 -11.43
CA LEU A 41 22.47 -7.64 -12.40
C LEU A 41 22.04 -6.39 -13.20
N SER A 42 22.62 -5.23 -12.91
CA SER A 42 21.95 -3.94 -13.11
C SER A 42 22.00 -3.34 -14.54
N LEU A 43 22.54 -4.03 -15.55
CA LEU A 43 22.64 -3.47 -16.92
C LEU A 43 21.92 -4.27 -18.03
N PHE A 44 21.61 -5.55 -17.82
CA PHE A 44 20.89 -6.41 -18.80
C PHE A 44 19.72 -7.20 -18.18
N GLY A 45 19.28 -6.82 -16.98
CA GLY A 45 18.42 -7.62 -16.10
C GLY A 45 16.98 -7.91 -16.54
N PHE A 46 16.53 -7.47 -17.73
CA PHE A 46 15.16 -7.78 -18.20
C PHE A 46 15.01 -9.22 -18.68
N VAL A 47 16.09 -9.85 -19.17
CA VAL A 47 16.09 -11.25 -19.64
C VAL A 47 16.62 -12.20 -18.56
N GLU A 48 17.49 -11.69 -17.68
CA GLU A 48 18.23 -12.50 -16.70
C GLU A 48 17.49 -12.70 -15.37
N ALA A 49 16.48 -11.88 -15.04
CA ALA A 49 15.63 -12.06 -13.86
C ALA A 49 14.86 -13.39 -13.91
N SER A 50 14.42 -13.82 -15.09
CA SER A 50 13.75 -15.10 -15.34
C SER A 50 14.68 -16.30 -15.10
N TYR A 51 15.96 -16.16 -15.47
CA TYR A 51 17.00 -17.17 -15.31
C TYR A 51 17.57 -17.21 -13.88
N ALA A 52 17.75 -16.05 -13.25
CA ALA A 52 18.20 -15.94 -11.86
C ALA A 52 17.13 -16.47 -10.87
N ALA A 53 15.84 -16.23 -11.14
CA ALA A 53 14.75 -16.86 -10.38
C ALA A 53 14.78 -18.39 -10.49
N THR A 54 15.15 -18.92 -11.67
CA THR A 54 15.27 -20.37 -11.92
C THR A 54 16.51 -20.97 -11.24
N LEU A 55 17.62 -20.24 -11.14
CA LEU A 55 18.84 -20.66 -10.44
C LEU A 55 18.76 -20.53 -8.91
N MET A 56 18.07 -19.52 -8.39
CA MET A 56 17.80 -19.36 -6.95
C MET A 56 16.85 -20.45 -6.42
N ALA A 57 15.96 -20.97 -7.29
CA ALA A 57 15.17 -22.15 -6.98
C ALA A 57 16.01 -23.44 -6.90
N ALA A 58 17.19 -23.47 -7.52
CA ALA A 58 18.08 -24.63 -7.56
C ALA A 58 19.11 -24.67 -6.40
N SER A 59 19.37 -23.55 -5.71
CA SER A 59 20.41 -23.46 -4.66
C SER A 59 19.90 -23.62 -3.22
N GLY A 60 18.61 -23.84 -3.01
CA GLY A 60 18.06 -24.19 -1.68
C GLY A 60 18.15 -23.09 -0.61
N SER A 61 18.73 -21.92 -0.88
CA SER A 61 18.68 -20.74 0.00
C SER A 61 17.40 -19.94 -0.22
N GLY A 62 16.26 -20.63 -0.18
CA GLY A 62 14.96 -20.03 -0.42
C GLY A 62 14.68 -18.89 0.57
N SER A 63 14.26 -17.74 0.05
CA SER A 63 13.65 -16.70 0.87
C SER A 63 12.57 -17.34 1.75
N THR A 64 12.56 -17.02 3.04
CA THR A 64 11.43 -17.41 3.89
C THR A 64 10.15 -16.85 3.24
N PRO A 65 9.07 -17.64 3.09
CA PRO A 65 7.87 -17.24 2.31
C PRO A 65 7.22 -15.93 2.78
N ASN A 66 7.54 -15.49 4.00
CA ASN A 66 7.02 -14.28 4.61
C ASN A 66 7.85 -13.01 4.31
N LYS A 67 9.00 -13.09 3.63
CA LYS A 67 9.81 -11.90 3.29
C LYS A 67 10.00 -11.83 1.76
N PRO A 68 9.18 -11.04 1.05
CA PRO A 68 9.30 -10.89 -0.40
C PRO A 68 10.63 -10.22 -0.78
N THR A 69 11.04 -10.36 -2.04
CA THR A 69 12.15 -9.55 -2.56
C THR A 69 11.68 -8.13 -2.90
N LEU A 70 12.61 -7.18 -3.04
CA LEU A 70 12.25 -5.80 -3.42
C LEU A 70 11.64 -5.75 -4.84
N ALA A 71 12.20 -6.54 -5.77
CA ALA A 71 11.65 -6.68 -7.12
C ALA A 71 10.24 -7.29 -7.10
N GLU A 72 10.01 -8.33 -6.30
CA GLU A 72 8.68 -8.91 -6.11
C GLU A 72 7.69 -7.88 -5.57
N TYR A 73 8.10 -7.06 -4.59
CA TYR A 73 7.26 -6.00 -4.05
C TYR A 73 6.84 -5.00 -5.13
N PHE A 74 7.78 -4.43 -5.88
CA PHE A 74 7.45 -3.43 -6.91
C PHE A 74 6.59 -3.99 -8.05
N LEU A 75 6.91 -5.20 -8.52
CA LEU A 75 6.16 -5.84 -9.61
C LEU A 75 4.81 -6.42 -9.17
N SER A 76 4.58 -6.58 -7.86
CA SER A 76 3.33 -7.12 -7.34
C SER A 76 2.12 -6.21 -7.50
N ALA A 77 2.30 -4.90 -7.72
CA ALA A 77 1.23 -3.91 -7.71
C ALA A 77 0.05 -4.29 -8.63
N THR A 78 0.32 -4.67 -9.88
CA THR A 78 -0.73 -5.05 -10.84
C THR A 78 -1.51 -6.28 -10.35
N LYS A 79 -0.83 -7.34 -9.93
CA LYS A 79 -1.51 -8.56 -9.44
C LYS A 79 -2.29 -8.32 -8.15
N ARG A 80 -1.85 -7.38 -7.30
CA ARG A 80 -2.55 -7.04 -6.05
C ARG A 80 -3.81 -6.23 -6.31
N MET A 81 -3.92 -5.55 -7.45
CA MET A 81 -5.12 -4.81 -7.85
C MET A 81 -6.32 -5.70 -8.16
N ASP A 82 -6.09 -6.97 -8.52
CA ASP A 82 -7.14 -7.98 -8.79
C ASP A 82 -8.11 -8.14 -7.58
N ILE A 83 -7.70 -7.72 -6.38
CA ILE A 83 -8.56 -7.69 -5.18
C ILE A 83 -9.73 -6.68 -5.30
N LEU A 84 -9.62 -5.69 -6.19
CA LEU A 84 -10.63 -4.66 -6.40
C LEU A 84 -11.70 -5.06 -7.44
N GLU A 85 -11.49 -6.16 -8.18
CA GLU A 85 -12.40 -6.59 -9.23
C GLU A 85 -13.71 -7.19 -8.67
N LYS A 86 -14.86 -6.75 -9.19
CA LYS A 86 -16.19 -7.15 -8.69
C LYS A 86 -16.50 -8.65 -8.81
N ASP A 87 -15.93 -9.31 -9.83
CA ASP A 87 -16.15 -10.74 -10.15
C ASP A 87 -15.05 -11.66 -9.61
N SER A 88 -14.06 -11.12 -8.88
CA SER A 88 -12.97 -11.91 -8.34
C SER A 88 -13.45 -12.84 -7.22
N ASP A 89 -12.87 -14.06 -7.17
CA ASP A 89 -13.03 -14.97 -6.02
C ASP A 89 -12.67 -14.29 -4.68
N ALA A 90 -11.89 -13.20 -4.74
CA ALA A 90 -11.56 -12.34 -3.60
C ALA A 90 -12.76 -11.65 -2.93
N ARG A 91 -13.92 -11.57 -3.59
CA ARG A 91 -15.17 -11.05 -2.97
C ARG A 91 -15.68 -11.97 -1.87
N ARG A 92 -15.45 -13.29 -1.96
CA ARG A 92 -15.94 -14.25 -0.96
C ARG A 92 -14.95 -14.40 0.17
N SER A 93 -15.44 -14.17 1.38
CA SER A 93 -14.66 -14.34 2.61
C SER A 93 -14.32 -15.82 2.84
N ILE A 94 -13.06 -16.12 3.15
CA ILE A 94 -12.63 -17.48 3.46
C ILE A 94 -13.22 -17.95 4.81
N PRO A 95 -13.61 -19.23 4.93
CA PRO A 95 -13.98 -19.83 6.21
C PRO A 95 -12.86 -19.73 7.25
N SER A 96 -13.24 -19.63 8.54
CA SER A 96 -12.27 -19.55 9.64
C SER A 96 -11.28 -20.71 9.62
N GLN A 97 -11.73 -21.94 9.34
CA GLN A 97 -10.86 -23.12 9.29
C GLN A 97 -9.75 -22.98 8.24
N ILE A 98 -10.05 -22.37 7.09
CA ILE A 98 -9.06 -22.12 6.03
C ILE A 98 -8.08 -21.04 6.48
N ALA A 99 -8.58 -19.97 7.11
CA ALA A 99 -7.71 -18.91 7.64
C ALA A 99 -6.70 -19.43 8.68
N GLU A 100 -7.09 -20.41 9.51
CA GLU A 100 -6.19 -20.97 10.54
C GLU A 100 -5.17 -21.98 10.00
N THR A 101 -5.49 -22.66 8.90
CA THR A 101 -4.70 -23.83 8.42
C THR A 101 -3.89 -23.55 7.15
N THR A 102 -4.16 -22.44 6.47
CA THR A 102 -3.49 -22.11 5.21
C THR A 102 -1.97 -22.02 5.35
N PRO A 103 -1.19 -22.68 4.47
CA PRO A 103 0.25 -22.61 4.51
C PRO A 103 0.80 -21.31 3.89
N PHE A 104 -0.02 -20.61 3.09
CA PHE A 104 0.39 -19.51 2.23
C PHE A 104 0.63 -18.20 3.01
N ALA A 105 1.52 -17.37 2.46
CA ALA A 105 1.75 -16.02 2.94
C ALA A 105 1.00 -15.01 2.07
N TYR A 106 0.23 -14.13 2.69
CA TYR A 106 -0.64 -13.16 2.03
C TYR A 106 -0.10 -11.73 2.15
N TRP A 107 -0.46 -10.87 1.20
CA TRP A 107 -0.26 -9.43 1.33
C TRP A 107 -1.24 -8.84 2.35
N LEU A 108 -0.90 -7.68 2.93
CA LEU A 108 -1.60 -7.11 4.08
C LEU A 108 -3.06 -6.73 3.79
N GLU A 109 -3.38 -6.35 2.56
CA GLU A 109 -4.74 -6.01 2.12
C GLU A 109 -5.66 -7.23 2.06
N PHE A 110 -5.12 -8.44 1.91
CA PHE A 110 -5.91 -9.66 1.85
C PHE A 110 -6.71 -9.90 3.15
N PRO A 111 -6.09 -10.05 4.33
CA PRO A 111 -6.82 -10.27 5.58
C PRO A 111 -7.72 -9.09 5.94
N PHE A 112 -7.42 -7.87 5.48
CA PHE A 112 -8.34 -6.74 5.58
C PHE A 112 -9.58 -6.95 4.72
N ASN A 113 -9.42 -7.29 3.44
CA ASN A 113 -10.54 -7.56 2.53
C ASN A 113 -11.43 -8.70 3.04
N GLN A 114 -10.83 -9.77 3.58
CA GLN A 114 -11.57 -10.89 4.19
C GLN A 114 -12.45 -10.46 5.38
N TRP A 115 -11.97 -9.52 6.19
CA TRP A 115 -12.77 -8.92 7.27
C TRP A 115 -13.85 -7.99 6.71
N SER A 116 -13.46 -7.09 5.80
CA SER A 116 -14.33 -6.06 5.24
C SER A 116 -15.52 -6.65 4.50
N ASN A 117 -15.32 -7.69 3.69
CA ASN A 117 -16.41 -8.36 2.96
C ASN A 117 -17.35 -9.10 3.91
N ALA A 118 -16.82 -9.81 4.91
CA ALA A 118 -17.65 -10.49 5.89
C ALA A 118 -18.53 -9.50 6.67
N VAL A 119 -17.99 -8.35 7.06
CA VAL A 119 -18.76 -7.30 7.73
C VAL A 119 -19.81 -6.71 6.79
N LEU A 120 -19.42 -6.33 5.58
CA LEU A 120 -20.29 -5.74 4.56
C LEU A 120 -21.50 -6.63 4.26
N ASP A 121 -21.26 -7.90 3.89
CA ASP A 121 -22.32 -8.82 3.47
C ASP A 121 -23.35 -9.05 4.59
N ASN A 122 -22.88 -9.22 5.83
CA ASN A 122 -23.78 -9.44 6.97
C ASN A 122 -24.57 -8.17 7.31
N ILE A 123 -23.95 -6.99 7.24
CA ILE A 123 -24.65 -5.74 7.55
C ILE A 123 -25.71 -5.43 6.49
N ILE A 124 -25.41 -5.61 5.20
CA ILE A 124 -26.39 -5.41 4.13
C ILE A 124 -27.61 -6.31 4.35
N VAL A 125 -27.39 -7.60 4.56
CA VAL A 125 -28.48 -8.58 4.76
C VAL A 125 -29.32 -8.22 5.99
N GLU A 126 -28.69 -7.95 7.12
CA GLU A 126 -29.40 -7.63 8.36
C GLU A 126 -30.13 -6.30 8.29
N TYR A 127 -29.51 -5.28 7.70
CA TYR A 127 -30.14 -3.96 7.56
C TYR A 127 -31.39 -4.04 6.69
N LEU A 128 -31.26 -4.63 5.51
CA LEU A 128 -32.39 -4.76 4.59
C LEU A 128 -33.49 -5.64 5.20
N PHE A 129 -33.13 -6.74 5.86
CA PHE A 129 -34.09 -7.57 6.58
C PHE A 129 -34.83 -6.79 7.67
N VAL A 130 -34.13 -6.01 8.49
CA VAL A 130 -34.78 -5.25 9.57
C VAL A 130 -35.71 -4.18 9.02
N VAL A 131 -35.24 -3.42 8.01
CA VAL A 131 -36.04 -2.39 7.35
C VAL A 131 -37.30 -2.97 6.71
N GLU A 132 -37.17 -4.09 5.99
CA GLU A 132 -38.30 -4.73 5.33
C GLU A 132 -39.26 -5.37 6.32
N PHE A 133 -38.75 -6.20 7.24
CA PHE A 133 -39.58 -7.04 8.12
C PHE A 133 -40.20 -6.25 9.28
N PHE A 134 -39.43 -5.39 9.94
CA PHE A 134 -39.89 -4.66 11.13
C PHE A 134 -40.40 -3.25 10.84
N TYR A 135 -39.86 -2.59 9.81
CA TYR A 135 -40.18 -1.19 9.49
C TYR A 135 -41.00 -1.02 8.20
N GLN A 136 -41.32 -2.09 7.48
CA GLN A 136 -42.11 -2.04 6.24
C GLN A 136 -41.54 -1.05 5.20
N GLY A 137 -40.21 -0.93 5.15
CA GLY A 137 -39.50 -0.01 4.26
C GLY A 137 -39.33 1.42 4.79
N ASN A 138 -39.81 1.75 5.99
CA ASN A 138 -39.66 3.08 6.58
C ASN A 138 -38.35 3.21 7.39
N GLU A 139 -37.36 3.93 6.87
CA GLU A 139 -36.05 4.09 7.51
C GLU A 139 -36.01 5.15 8.64
N LYS A 140 -37.16 5.59 9.13
CA LYS A 140 -37.23 6.47 10.31
C LYS A 140 -37.14 5.64 11.58
N PHE A 141 -35.92 5.48 12.07
CA PHE A 141 -35.66 4.73 13.30
C PHE A 141 -35.81 5.61 14.54
N GLU A 142 -36.55 5.14 15.52
CA GLU A 142 -36.64 5.79 16.83
C GLU A 142 -35.43 5.44 17.71
N PRO A 143 -35.00 6.35 18.59
CA PRO A 143 -33.99 6.05 19.60
C PRO A 143 -34.39 4.86 20.48
N VAL A 144 -33.41 4.07 20.91
CA VAL A 144 -33.65 2.90 21.77
C VAL A 144 -34.32 3.29 23.10
N SER A 145 -34.08 4.50 23.62
CA SER A 145 -34.77 5.03 24.80
C SER A 145 -36.30 5.08 24.66
N ASN A 146 -36.81 5.28 23.44
CA ASN A 146 -38.23 5.38 23.17
C ASN A 146 -38.88 4.00 23.05
N LEU A 147 -38.09 3.01 22.60
CA LEU A 147 -38.51 1.62 22.44
C LEU A 147 -38.52 0.85 23.77
N ASP A 148 -37.58 1.17 24.67
CA ASP A 148 -37.49 0.56 25.98
C ASP A 148 -37.15 1.61 27.06
N SER A 149 -38.14 1.93 27.89
CA SER A 149 -37.98 2.87 29.02
C SER A 149 -36.92 2.44 30.03
N SER A 150 -36.62 1.14 30.13
CA SER A 150 -35.56 0.61 30.99
C SER A 150 -34.15 0.82 30.41
N ALA A 151 -34.06 1.08 29.11
CA ALA A 151 -32.82 1.36 28.39
C ALA A 151 -32.38 2.84 28.48
N SER A 152 -33.17 3.71 29.12
CA SER A 152 -32.87 5.14 29.30
C SER A 152 -31.51 5.40 29.98
N ASN A 153 -31.09 4.51 30.88
CA ASN A 153 -29.83 4.59 31.62
C ASN A 153 -28.64 3.91 30.91
N LEU A 154 -28.84 3.28 29.74
CA LEU A 154 -27.77 2.63 29.00
C LEU A 154 -26.94 3.65 28.19
N PRO A 155 -25.62 3.41 28.00
CA PRO A 155 -24.83 4.19 27.07
C PRO A 155 -25.44 4.11 25.66
N HIS A 156 -25.49 5.24 24.95
CA HIS A 156 -26.05 5.35 23.59
C HIS A 156 -27.58 5.17 23.49
N SER A 157 -28.33 5.44 24.55
CA SER A 157 -29.81 5.38 24.54
C SER A 157 -30.48 6.32 23.53
N SER A 158 -29.78 7.38 23.10
CA SER A 158 -30.21 8.31 22.04
C SER A 158 -29.97 7.81 20.62
N LYS A 159 -29.28 6.68 20.43
CA LYS A 159 -28.99 6.09 19.13
C LYS A 159 -30.05 5.07 18.74
N ASP A 160 -30.14 4.78 17.45
CA ASP A 160 -31.05 3.77 16.91
C ASP A 160 -30.53 2.33 17.11
N TRP A 161 -31.36 1.37 16.71
CA TRP A 161 -31.08 -0.06 16.80
C TRP A 161 -29.81 -0.47 16.03
N SER A 162 -29.54 0.16 14.88
CA SER A 162 -28.45 -0.22 13.97
C SER A 162 -27.10 0.10 14.60
N TYR A 163 -27.00 1.27 15.23
CA TYR A 163 -25.83 1.64 16.01
C TYR A 163 -25.59 0.64 17.15
N VAL A 164 -26.61 0.37 17.98
CA VAL A 164 -26.46 -0.52 19.13
C VAL A 164 -26.07 -1.95 18.72
N MET A 165 -26.56 -2.40 17.55
CA MET A 165 -26.30 -3.72 16.99
C MET A 165 -24.88 -3.86 16.44
N PHE A 166 -24.39 -2.87 15.69
CA PHE A 166 -23.13 -2.97 14.93
C PHE A 166 -21.93 -2.27 15.58
N ASP A 167 -22.13 -1.39 16.57
CA ASP A 167 -21.07 -0.58 17.20
C ASP A 167 -19.86 -1.42 17.68
N GLU A 168 -20.10 -2.56 18.33
CA GLU A 168 -19.01 -3.45 18.76
C GLU A 168 -18.26 -4.09 17.58
N VAL A 169 -18.94 -4.38 16.47
CA VAL A 169 -18.31 -4.90 15.25
C VAL A 169 -17.45 -3.82 14.60
N TYR A 170 -17.93 -2.59 14.54
CA TYR A 170 -17.18 -1.44 14.04
C TYR A 170 -15.95 -1.11 14.89
N LYS A 171 -16.05 -1.22 16.22
CA LYS A 171 -14.90 -1.10 17.13
C LYS A 171 -13.88 -2.20 16.88
N MET A 172 -14.32 -3.45 16.73
CA MET A 172 -13.43 -4.57 16.38
C MET A 172 -12.70 -4.31 15.05
N GLY A 173 -13.41 -3.81 14.04
CA GLY A 173 -12.83 -3.46 12.74
C GLY A 173 -11.78 -2.34 12.83
N ASN A 174 -12.07 -1.28 13.59
CA ASN A 174 -11.12 -0.20 13.84
C ASN A 174 -9.86 -0.68 14.56
N LEU A 175 -10.00 -1.48 15.62
CA LEU A 175 -8.88 -2.06 16.34
C LEU A 175 -8.06 -3.00 15.45
N TYR A 176 -8.74 -3.76 14.58
CA TYR A 176 -8.09 -4.67 13.65
C TYR A 176 -7.27 -3.95 12.59
N VAL A 177 -7.80 -2.89 11.98
CA VAL A 177 -7.05 -2.06 11.04
C VAL A 177 -5.85 -1.42 11.72
N ASN A 178 -6.03 -0.87 12.93
CA ASN A 178 -4.92 -0.34 13.70
C ASN A 178 -3.85 -1.41 13.98
N TRP A 179 -4.26 -2.64 14.29
CA TRP A 179 -3.36 -3.77 14.47
C TRP A 179 -2.61 -4.13 13.18
N LEU A 180 -3.31 -4.21 12.04
CA LEU A 180 -2.71 -4.52 10.74
C LEU A 180 -1.62 -3.50 10.34
N VAL A 181 -1.81 -2.23 10.67
CA VAL A 181 -0.87 -1.18 10.25
C VAL A 181 0.24 -0.93 11.29
N SER A 182 -0.07 -1.10 12.57
CA SER A 182 0.86 -0.77 13.66
C SER A 182 1.85 -1.88 14.01
N PHE A 183 1.57 -3.13 13.63
CA PHE A 183 2.40 -4.27 14.00
C PHE A 183 3.10 -4.88 12.78
N LEU A 184 4.41 -5.05 12.86
CA LEU A 184 5.12 -5.94 11.93
C LEU A 184 4.80 -7.40 12.23
N HIS A 185 4.14 -8.04 11.28
CA HIS A 185 3.71 -9.43 11.34
C HIS A 185 4.88 -10.39 11.08
N GLN A 186 5.92 -10.34 11.92
CA GLN A 186 7.08 -11.24 11.83
C GLN A 186 6.68 -12.68 12.20
N SER A 187 7.36 -13.65 11.60
CA SER A 187 7.25 -15.05 12.00
C SER A 187 7.73 -15.25 13.45
N PHE A 188 7.17 -16.24 14.17
CA PHE A 188 7.57 -16.57 15.55
C PHE A 188 9.09 -16.83 15.67
N SER A 189 9.69 -17.49 14.68
CA SER A 189 11.14 -17.74 14.62
C SER A 189 11.97 -16.46 14.53
N GLN A 190 11.49 -15.43 13.84
CA GLN A 190 12.16 -14.12 13.75
C GLN A 190 12.05 -13.32 15.05
N ARG A 191 10.95 -13.46 15.80
CA ARG A 191 10.82 -12.88 17.15
C ARG A 191 11.83 -13.50 18.13
N MET A 192 12.09 -14.80 18.02
CA MET A 192 13.10 -15.48 18.84
C MET A 192 14.53 -15.11 18.44
N ALA A 193 14.81 -14.92 17.14
CA ALA A 193 16.14 -14.48 16.68
C ALA A 193 16.41 -13.00 17.04
N SER A 194 15.40 -12.13 16.94
CA SER A 194 15.52 -10.71 17.30
C SER A 194 15.71 -10.51 18.79
N THR A 195 15.11 -11.35 19.65
CA THR A 195 15.38 -11.30 21.10
C THR A 195 16.82 -11.70 21.47
N THR A 196 17.45 -12.61 20.72
CA THR A 196 18.87 -12.98 20.97
C THR A 196 19.89 -11.99 20.40
N ALA A 197 19.55 -11.25 19.34
CA ALA A 197 20.42 -10.22 18.75
C ALA A 197 20.23 -8.81 19.37
N ALA A 198 19.10 -8.57 20.03
CA ALA A 198 18.73 -7.29 20.64
C ALA A 198 19.52 -6.92 21.91
N ALA A 199 20.42 -7.78 22.40
CA ALA A 199 21.22 -7.48 23.60
C ALA A 199 22.30 -6.39 23.35
N SER A 200 22.56 -5.99 22.10
CA SER A 200 23.70 -5.13 21.75
C SER A 200 23.36 -3.75 21.15
N SER A 201 22.07 -3.38 21.04
CA SER A 201 21.68 -2.09 20.47
C SER A 201 20.45 -1.51 21.17
N TYR A 202 20.67 -0.99 22.39
CA TYR A 202 19.74 -0.11 23.07
C TYR A 202 19.59 1.20 22.29
N GLY A 203 18.57 1.26 21.45
CA GLY A 203 18.18 2.44 20.70
C GLY A 203 17.00 2.16 19.77
N ASN A 204 15.79 2.34 20.29
CA ASN A 204 14.54 2.49 19.51
C ASN A 204 13.93 1.22 18.88
N SER A 205 13.72 0.14 19.65
CA SER A 205 12.86 -0.98 19.23
C SER A 205 11.38 -0.69 19.53
N GLY A 206 10.85 0.43 19.04
CA GLY A 206 9.41 0.59 18.90
C GLY A 206 8.88 -0.52 17.99
N LEU A 207 7.69 -1.06 18.28
CA LEU A 207 7.02 -1.99 17.39
C LEU A 207 7.04 -1.40 15.99
N SER A 208 7.85 -1.98 15.11
CA SER A 208 8.05 -1.40 13.79
C SER A 208 6.78 -1.66 12.96
N GLN A 209 6.39 -0.65 12.18
CA GLN A 209 5.11 -0.56 11.46
C GLN A 209 5.29 -1.07 10.03
N THR A 210 4.20 -1.42 9.35
CA THR A 210 4.26 -1.74 7.92
C THR A 210 4.72 -0.52 7.11
N CYS A 211 5.57 -0.77 6.11
CA CYS A 211 6.00 0.24 5.12
C CYS A 211 5.38 -0.04 3.73
N ASP A 212 4.33 -0.86 3.66
CA ASP A 212 3.66 -1.24 2.41
C ASP A 212 2.65 -0.18 1.96
N ALA A 213 3.09 0.79 1.15
CA ALA A 213 2.19 1.82 0.63
C ALA A 213 1.10 1.24 -0.29
N TYR A 214 1.41 0.17 -1.02
CA TYR A 214 0.45 -0.46 -1.94
C TYR A 214 -0.69 -1.11 -1.16
N ALA A 215 -0.39 -1.82 -0.07
CA ALA A 215 -1.41 -2.41 0.80
C ALA A 215 -2.34 -1.34 1.37
N ILE A 216 -1.77 -0.27 1.94
CA ILE A 216 -2.57 0.79 2.56
C ILE A 216 -3.48 1.45 1.53
N LEU A 217 -2.96 1.74 0.33
CA LEU A 217 -3.76 2.32 -0.74
C LEU A 217 -4.84 1.34 -1.24
N LEU A 218 -4.54 0.04 -1.37
CA LEU A 218 -5.55 -0.97 -1.71
C LEU A 218 -6.65 -1.09 -0.65
N MET A 219 -6.30 -1.05 0.63
CA MET A 219 -7.29 -1.05 1.73
C MET A 219 -8.20 0.18 1.66
N ILE A 220 -7.65 1.35 1.37
CA ILE A 220 -8.42 2.58 1.14
C ILE A 220 -9.37 2.41 -0.05
N ARG A 221 -8.88 1.90 -1.19
CA ARG A 221 -9.69 1.68 -2.40
C ARG A 221 -10.82 0.67 -2.15
N LEU A 222 -10.56 -0.39 -1.37
CA LEU A 222 -11.56 -1.35 -0.94
C LEU A 222 -12.68 -0.66 -0.14
N ILE A 223 -12.33 0.16 0.86
CA ILE A 223 -13.33 0.90 1.66
C ILE A 223 -14.18 1.80 0.77
N GLN A 224 -13.54 2.55 -0.13
CA GLN A 224 -14.25 3.47 -1.02
C GLN A 224 -15.16 2.73 -2.00
N ASN A 225 -14.73 1.60 -2.55
CA ASN A 225 -15.58 0.74 -3.38
C ASN A 225 -16.78 0.22 -2.60
N GLN A 226 -16.59 -0.21 -1.36
CA GLN A 226 -17.69 -0.64 -0.49
C GLN A 226 -18.66 0.50 -0.20
N SER A 227 -18.18 1.70 0.13
CA SER A 227 -19.04 2.88 0.31
C SER A 227 -19.83 3.22 -0.96
N TYR A 228 -19.18 3.20 -2.12
CA TYR A 228 -19.85 3.42 -3.40
C TYR A 228 -20.98 2.41 -3.63
N THR A 229 -20.71 1.12 -3.37
CA THR A 229 -21.71 0.05 -3.52
C THR A 229 -22.85 0.21 -2.51
N LEU A 230 -22.57 0.57 -1.26
CA LEU A 230 -23.61 0.82 -0.25
C LEU A 230 -24.50 2.01 -0.63
N HIS A 231 -23.94 3.06 -1.24
CA HIS A 231 -24.68 4.26 -1.61
C HIS A 231 -25.50 4.09 -2.88
N ASN A 232 -24.93 3.44 -3.90
CA ASN A 232 -25.51 3.39 -5.25
C ASN A 232 -26.22 2.08 -5.60
N GLU A 233 -25.87 0.96 -4.95
CA GLU A 233 -26.46 -0.35 -5.25
C GLU A 233 -27.43 -0.80 -4.15
N PHE A 234 -27.05 -0.70 -2.87
CA PHE A 234 -27.84 -1.26 -1.75
C PHE A 234 -28.63 -0.23 -0.94
N HIS A 235 -28.28 1.05 -1.02
CA HIS A 235 -28.84 2.14 -0.22
C HIS A 235 -28.82 1.89 1.29
N VAL A 236 -27.66 1.46 1.81
CA VAL A 236 -27.46 1.13 3.24
C VAL A 236 -26.53 2.16 3.89
N PRO A 237 -27.03 3.12 4.70
CA PRO A 237 -26.23 4.24 5.22
C PRO A 237 -25.45 3.91 6.51
N VAL A 238 -25.74 2.80 7.17
CA VAL A 238 -25.29 2.53 8.56
C VAL A 238 -23.79 2.24 8.71
N MET A 239 -23.04 2.13 7.61
CA MET A 239 -21.59 1.90 7.61
C MET A 239 -20.77 3.17 7.32
N ASP A 240 -21.40 4.30 7.01
CA ASP A 240 -20.69 5.51 6.55
C ASP A 240 -19.69 6.02 7.58
N ASP A 241 -20.12 6.16 8.84
CA ASP A 241 -19.26 6.59 9.94
C ASP A 241 -18.10 5.58 10.18
N TYR A 242 -18.38 4.29 10.01
CA TYR A 242 -17.37 3.24 10.15
C TYR A 242 -16.32 3.34 9.05
N HIS A 243 -16.72 3.42 7.77
CA HIS A 243 -15.80 3.59 6.66
C HIS A 243 -14.99 4.88 6.77
N ASN A 244 -15.62 6.00 7.14
CA ASN A 244 -14.91 7.25 7.38
C ASN A 244 -13.87 7.11 8.51
N SER A 245 -14.21 6.42 9.61
CA SER A 245 -13.25 6.17 10.69
C SER A 245 -12.03 5.37 10.24
N LEU A 246 -12.21 4.37 9.37
CA LEU A 246 -11.10 3.61 8.79
C LEU A 246 -10.23 4.47 7.87
N LEU A 247 -10.84 5.30 7.02
CA LEU A 247 -10.12 6.22 6.14
C LEU A 247 -9.30 7.25 6.93
N LEU A 248 -9.84 7.77 8.03
CA LEU A 248 -9.14 8.69 8.93
C LEU A 248 -7.93 8.04 9.63
N GLN A 249 -7.87 6.71 9.72
CA GLN A 249 -6.68 5.99 10.18
C GLN A 249 -5.68 5.74 9.04
N LEU A 250 -6.17 5.29 7.88
CA LEU A 250 -5.32 4.81 6.79
C LEU A 250 -4.61 5.94 6.03
N TRP A 251 -5.26 7.07 5.79
CA TRP A 251 -4.66 8.19 5.06
C TRP A 251 -3.41 8.77 5.75
N PRO A 252 -3.41 9.06 7.06
CA PRO A 252 -2.20 9.47 7.77
C PRO A 252 -1.07 8.44 7.70
N HIS A 253 -1.41 7.15 7.77
CA HIS A 253 -0.44 6.06 7.63
C HIS A 253 0.17 6.00 6.23
N PHE A 254 -0.64 6.14 5.18
CA PHE A 254 -0.16 6.24 3.81
C PHE A 254 0.83 7.40 3.66
N THR A 255 0.44 8.61 4.08
CA THR A 255 1.31 9.80 4.02
C THR A 255 2.62 9.59 4.76
N LYS A 256 2.60 8.95 5.94
CA LYS A 256 3.81 8.61 6.70
C LYS A 256 4.74 7.67 5.91
N ILE A 257 4.20 6.67 5.22
CA ILE A 257 5.02 5.76 4.39
C ILE A 257 5.64 6.52 3.21
N ILE A 258 4.90 7.45 2.60
CA ILE A 258 5.43 8.33 1.55
C ILE A 258 6.56 9.22 2.09
N ASP A 259 6.39 9.80 3.28
CA ASP A 259 7.43 10.59 3.95
C ASP A 259 8.74 9.79 4.12
N LEU A 260 8.62 8.57 4.62
CA LEU A 260 9.76 7.66 4.78
C LEU A 260 10.45 7.36 3.44
N ASN A 261 9.68 7.15 2.37
CA ASN A 261 10.24 6.92 1.03
C ASN A 261 10.95 8.17 0.49
N CYS A 262 10.40 9.36 0.68
CA CYS A 262 11.04 10.62 0.29
C CYS A 262 12.37 10.84 1.03
N GLU A 263 12.39 10.63 2.35
CA GLU A 263 13.59 10.76 3.18
C GLU A 263 14.66 9.73 2.79
N SER A 264 14.25 8.47 2.62
CA SER A 264 15.14 7.38 2.23
C SER A 264 15.75 7.62 0.84
N THR A 265 14.94 8.04 -0.14
CA THR A 265 15.40 8.40 -1.49
C THR A 265 16.49 9.47 -1.44
N LYS A 266 16.25 10.57 -0.70
CA LYS A 266 17.24 11.64 -0.54
C LYS A 266 18.52 11.14 0.12
N LYS A 267 18.40 10.35 1.19
CA LYS A 267 19.53 9.82 1.94
C LYS A 267 20.41 8.91 1.08
N HIS A 268 19.80 8.00 0.33
CA HIS A 268 20.53 7.03 -0.49
C HIS A 268 21.13 7.66 -1.75
N ILE A 269 20.43 8.58 -2.40
CA ILE A 269 20.98 9.32 -3.54
C ILE A 269 22.09 10.28 -3.09
N LEU A 270 22.04 10.88 -1.90
CA LEU A 270 23.05 11.84 -1.47
C LEU A 270 24.19 11.24 -0.63
N GLY A 271 24.08 9.98 -0.24
CA GLY A 271 24.99 9.30 0.67
C GLY A 271 26.38 9.05 0.08
N SER A 272 27.42 9.23 0.90
CA SER A 272 28.83 9.10 0.51
C SER A 272 29.22 7.69 0.03
N SER A 273 28.56 6.64 0.54
CA SER A 273 28.81 5.24 0.17
C SER A 273 28.30 4.89 -1.23
N SER A 274 27.26 5.58 -1.72
CA SER A 274 26.64 5.32 -3.03
C SER A 274 27.59 5.59 -4.21
N TYR A 275 28.67 6.34 -3.96
CA TYR A 275 29.61 6.82 -4.96
C TYR A 275 31.06 6.46 -4.68
N SER A 276 31.35 5.86 -3.52
CA SER A 276 32.70 5.54 -3.06
C SER A 276 33.47 4.52 -3.91
N TYR A 277 32.78 3.82 -4.83
CA TYR A 277 33.35 2.66 -5.55
C TYR A 277 33.22 2.72 -7.08
N ARG A 278 32.68 3.79 -7.68
CA ARG A 278 32.45 3.84 -9.13
C ARG A 278 33.65 4.44 -9.87
N THR A 279 34.14 3.72 -10.87
CA THR A 279 35.10 4.23 -11.86
C THR A 279 34.47 5.39 -12.64
N SER A 280 35.28 6.32 -13.15
CA SER A 280 34.83 7.55 -13.83
C SER A 280 33.85 7.33 -14.99
N GLU A 281 33.88 6.16 -15.64
CA GLU A 281 33.00 5.79 -16.74
C GLU A 281 31.63 5.25 -16.27
N LEU A 282 31.58 4.58 -15.11
CA LEU A 282 30.33 4.11 -14.47
C LEU A 282 29.54 5.22 -13.77
N ASN A 283 30.11 6.42 -13.68
CA ASN A 283 29.47 7.57 -13.04
C ASN A 283 28.34 8.17 -13.88
N GLN A 284 28.26 7.87 -15.17
CA GLN A 284 27.24 8.40 -16.08
C GLN A 284 26.01 7.49 -16.23
N ALA A 285 26.10 6.23 -15.80
CA ALA A 285 25.00 5.28 -15.89
C ALA A 285 23.89 5.60 -14.87
N PRO A 286 22.64 5.16 -15.11
CA PRO A 286 21.57 5.27 -14.13
C PRO A 286 21.96 4.61 -12.79
N ILE A 287 21.56 5.24 -11.68
CA ILE A 287 21.75 4.65 -10.35
C ILE A 287 20.62 3.67 -10.03
N ASN A 288 20.88 2.69 -9.16
CA ASN A 288 19.86 1.71 -8.79
C ASN A 288 18.61 2.37 -8.17
N ALA A 289 18.81 3.43 -7.37
CA ALA A 289 17.71 4.22 -6.80
C ALA A 289 16.75 4.79 -7.87
N THR A 290 17.22 5.05 -9.09
CA THR A 290 16.39 5.52 -10.21
C THR A 290 15.45 4.42 -10.69
N GLN A 291 15.95 3.20 -10.83
CA GLN A 291 15.13 2.05 -11.20
C GLN A 291 14.07 1.77 -10.11
N GLN A 292 14.48 1.78 -8.83
CA GLN A 292 13.56 1.58 -7.72
C GLN A 292 12.48 2.68 -7.67
N PHE A 293 12.88 3.94 -7.84
CA PHE A 293 11.95 5.07 -7.89
C PHE A 293 10.92 4.90 -9.04
N ALA A 294 11.38 4.59 -10.24
CA ALA A 294 10.52 4.39 -11.39
C ALA A 294 9.52 3.25 -11.17
N GLN A 295 9.98 2.10 -10.69
CA GLN A 295 9.12 0.94 -10.43
C GLN A 295 8.10 1.21 -9.30
N TYR A 296 8.52 1.92 -8.26
CA TYR A 296 7.64 2.28 -7.15
C TYR A 296 6.55 3.28 -7.57
N ILE A 297 6.93 4.32 -8.32
CA ILE A 297 5.97 5.33 -8.79
C ILE A 297 5.00 4.73 -9.81
N THR A 298 5.44 3.79 -10.65
CA THR A 298 4.54 3.01 -11.54
C THR A 298 3.44 2.31 -10.74
N GLY A 299 3.78 1.60 -9.65
CA GLY A 299 2.78 0.92 -8.84
C GLY A 299 1.80 1.89 -8.17
N LEU A 300 2.29 3.02 -7.67
CA LEU A 300 1.42 4.07 -7.11
C LEU A 300 0.49 4.69 -8.15
N LEU A 301 0.97 4.99 -9.36
CA LEU A 301 0.15 5.54 -10.44
C LEU A 301 -0.97 4.57 -10.85
N LYS A 302 -0.66 3.27 -10.98
CA LYS A 302 -1.67 2.24 -11.28
C LYS A 302 -2.76 2.19 -10.21
N LEU A 303 -2.39 2.28 -8.94
CA LEU A 303 -3.32 2.23 -7.80
C LEU A 303 -4.06 3.55 -7.53
N ALA A 304 -3.47 4.68 -7.91
CA ALA A 304 -4.09 5.99 -7.74
C ALA A 304 -5.35 6.12 -8.62
N PHE A 305 -5.28 5.58 -9.84
CA PHE A 305 -6.23 5.84 -10.94
C PHE A 305 -7.01 4.59 -11.40
N VAL A 306 -7.24 3.64 -10.49
CA VAL A 306 -7.95 2.38 -10.80
C VAL A 306 -9.35 2.63 -11.40
N HIS A 307 -10.03 3.69 -10.97
CA HIS A 307 -11.42 3.97 -11.33
C HIS A 307 -11.60 5.04 -12.40
N ASP A 308 -10.53 5.50 -13.05
CA ASP A 308 -10.61 6.61 -14.01
C ASP A 308 -11.44 6.30 -15.26
N LYS A 309 -11.54 5.02 -15.61
CA LYS A 309 -12.38 4.55 -16.73
C LYS A 309 -13.86 4.50 -16.35
N GLU A 310 -14.19 4.59 -15.07
CA GLU A 310 -15.55 4.57 -14.53
C GLU A 310 -15.95 6.01 -14.15
N SER A 311 -16.51 6.77 -15.11
CA SER A 311 -16.86 8.20 -14.94
C SER A 311 -17.70 8.48 -13.70
N ASP A 312 -18.61 7.56 -13.36
CA ASP A 312 -19.54 7.68 -12.23
C ASP A 312 -18.83 7.56 -10.88
N LYS A 313 -17.69 6.86 -10.86
CA LYS A 313 -16.87 6.70 -9.67
C LYS A 313 -15.94 7.88 -9.46
N LEU A 314 -15.42 8.51 -10.52
CA LEU A 314 -14.39 9.55 -10.43
C LEU A 314 -14.69 10.69 -9.44
N SER A 315 -15.96 11.12 -9.32
CA SER A 315 -16.37 12.17 -8.37
C SER A 315 -16.26 11.73 -6.91
N PHE A 316 -16.36 10.43 -6.63
CA PHE A 316 -16.30 9.83 -5.30
C PHE A 316 -14.87 9.76 -4.73
N PHE A 317 -13.85 9.87 -5.59
CA PHE A 317 -12.43 9.73 -5.23
C PHE A 317 -11.67 11.07 -5.31
N GLN A 318 -12.36 12.21 -5.25
CA GLN A 318 -11.74 13.53 -5.31
C GLN A 318 -11.11 13.96 -3.98
N GLY A 319 -10.10 14.85 -4.04
CA GLY A 319 -9.50 15.49 -2.86
C GLY A 319 -8.52 14.62 -2.07
N GLU A 320 -8.11 13.48 -2.63
CA GLU A 320 -7.19 12.55 -1.98
C GLU A 320 -5.73 13.04 -1.98
N PRO A 321 -4.93 12.68 -0.96
CA PRO A 321 -3.52 13.10 -0.87
C PRO A 321 -2.60 12.36 -1.83
N VAL A 322 -3.09 11.38 -2.61
CA VAL A 322 -2.26 10.48 -3.45
C VAL A 322 -1.52 11.26 -4.54
N THR A 323 -2.21 12.14 -5.26
CA THR A 323 -1.61 12.93 -6.35
C THR A 323 -0.53 13.88 -5.81
N MET A 324 -0.82 14.56 -4.69
CA MET A 324 0.13 15.42 -3.99
C MET A 324 1.35 14.63 -3.51
N SER A 325 1.13 13.41 -2.99
CA SER A 325 2.18 12.50 -2.54
C SER A 325 3.11 12.10 -3.70
N ILE A 326 2.53 11.74 -4.85
CA ILE A 326 3.27 11.39 -6.06
C ILE A 326 4.11 12.58 -6.57
N VAL A 327 3.50 13.76 -6.69
CA VAL A 327 4.20 14.99 -7.12
C VAL A 327 5.36 15.31 -6.18
N ARG A 328 5.16 15.16 -4.86
CA ARG A 328 6.22 15.38 -3.88
C ARG A 328 7.36 14.39 -4.05
N MET A 329 7.07 13.10 -4.18
CA MET A 329 8.11 12.07 -4.41
C MET A 329 8.93 12.35 -5.67
N ARG A 330 8.25 12.72 -6.76
CA ARG A 330 8.89 13.11 -8.03
C ARG A 330 9.86 14.28 -7.83
N ASN A 331 9.40 15.36 -7.21
CA ASN A 331 10.21 16.56 -6.99
C ASN A 331 11.40 16.28 -6.04
N ASP A 332 11.19 15.42 -5.03
CA ASP A 332 12.23 15.02 -4.10
C ASP A 332 13.32 14.16 -4.77
N TYR A 333 12.93 13.24 -5.65
CA TYR A 333 13.84 12.47 -6.49
C TYR A 333 14.66 13.37 -7.43
N GLU A 334 14.00 14.27 -8.17
CA GLU A 334 14.65 15.21 -9.09
C GLU A 334 15.67 16.11 -8.36
N SER A 335 15.27 16.66 -7.21
CA SER A 335 16.13 17.49 -6.37
C SER A 335 17.34 16.71 -5.86
N ALA A 336 17.13 15.47 -5.40
CA ALA A 336 18.20 14.61 -4.91
C ALA A 336 19.20 14.28 -6.03
N LEU A 337 18.72 13.92 -7.21
CA LEU A 337 19.56 13.56 -8.36
C LEU A 337 20.36 14.77 -8.87
N THR A 338 19.76 15.96 -8.92
CA THR A 338 20.45 17.21 -9.30
C THR A 338 21.56 17.60 -8.33
N LYS A 339 21.33 17.40 -7.02
CA LYS A 339 22.34 17.62 -5.99
C LYS A 339 23.45 16.56 -6.06
N ALA A 340 23.10 15.29 -6.28
CA ALA A 340 24.06 14.22 -6.47
C ALA A 340 24.96 14.46 -7.68
N SER A 341 24.40 14.84 -8.83
CA SER A 341 25.17 15.12 -10.04
C SER A 341 26.18 16.26 -9.82
N SER A 342 25.79 17.28 -9.06
CA SER A 342 26.69 18.38 -8.69
C SER A 342 27.80 17.94 -7.74
N ARG A 343 27.54 16.99 -6.82
CA ARG A 343 28.57 16.42 -5.92
C ARG A 343 29.55 15.50 -6.64
N LEU A 344 29.05 14.71 -7.59
CA LEU A 344 29.84 13.74 -8.35
C LEU A 344 30.80 14.40 -9.33
N PHE A 345 30.30 15.38 -10.07
CA PHE A 345 31.01 15.96 -11.21
C PHE A 345 31.57 17.36 -10.92
N GLY A 346 31.11 18.06 -9.88
CA GLY A 346 31.56 19.43 -9.58
C GLY A 346 31.24 20.42 -10.72
N SER A 347 32.00 21.51 -10.82
CA SER A 347 31.67 22.67 -11.68
C SER A 347 32.61 22.89 -12.87
N SER A 348 33.50 21.95 -13.20
CA SER A 348 34.41 22.10 -14.34
C SER A 348 33.69 21.92 -15.68
N LYS A 349 34.08 22.67 -16.73
CA LYS A 349 33.50 22.58 -18.08
C LYS A 349 33.51 21.16 -18.67
N SER A 350 34.60 20.39 -18.48
CA SER A 350 34.68 19.00 -18.96
C SER A 350 33.75 18.04 -18.19
N LYS A 351 33.39 18.41 -16.96
CA LYS A 351 32.51 17.64 -16.09
C LYS A 351 31.04 18.07 -16.18
N ALA A 352 30.77 19.24 -16.77
CA ALA A 352 29.42 19.71 -17.08
C ALA A 352 28.72 18.76 -18.07
N VAL A 353 29.40 18.35 -19.13
CA VAL A 353 28.86 17.37 -20.10
C VAL A 353 28.57 16.03 -19.43
N GLN A 354 29.46 15.56 -18.54
CA GLN A 354 29.25 14.31 -17.79
C GLN A 354 28.04 14.39 -16.84
N LYS A 355 27.83 15.57 -16.23
CA LYS A 355 26.67 15.87 -15.39
C LYS A 355 25.37 15.80 -16.20
N GLU A 356 25.35 16.40 -17.39
CA GLU A 356 24.18 16.37 -18.29
C GLU A 356 23.87 14.95 -18.74
N ILE A 357 24.89 14.18 -19.19
CA ILE A 357 24.72 12.77 -19.58
C ILE A 357 24.19 11.92 -18.42
N PHE A 358 24.72 12.11 -17.21
CA PHE A 358 24.24 11.39 -16.02
C PHE A 358 22.76 11.69 -15.75
N LEU A 359 22.36 12.96 -15.77
CA LEU A 359 20.97 13.35 -15.55
C LEU A 359 20.06 12.80 -16.66
N PHE A 360 20.47 12.95 -17.92
CA PHE A 360 19.77 12.42 -19.07
C PHE A 360 19.52 10.92 -18.93
N ASN A 361 20.55 10.12 -18.67
CA ASN A 361 20.42 8.67 -18.58
C ASN A 361 19.45 8.24 -17.47
N ASN A 362 19.48 8.91 -16.33
CA ASN A 362 18.57 8.62 -15.21
C ASN A 362 17.13 8.99 -15.55
N TYR A 363 16.87 10.19 -16.08
CA TYR A 363 15.51 10.58 -16.48
C TYR A 363 14.99 9.74 -17.64
N PHE A 364 15.86 9.37 -18.59
CA PHE A 364 15.51 8.51 -19.72
C PHE A 364 15.07 7.13 -19.28
N LEU A 365 15.72 6.56 -18.26
CA LEU A 365 15.29 5.29 -17.66
C LEU A 365 13.88 5.41 -17.04
N VAL A 366 13.60 6.51 -16.32
CA VAL A 366 12.26 6.75 -15.74
C VAL A 366 11.20 6.85 -16.85
N VAL A 367 11.44 7.66 -17.88
CA VAL A 367 10.52 7.81 -19.02
C VAL A 367 10.28 6.47 -19.71
N THR A 368 11.34 5.67 -19.92
CA THR A 368 11.25 4.37 -20.59
C THR A 368 10.35 3.41 -19.81
N ILE A 369 10.55 3.32 -18.49
CA ILE A 369 9.72 2.45 -17.62
C ILE A 369 8.27 2.95 -17.60
N LEU A 370 8.04 4.26 -17.42
CA LEU A 370 6.68 4.80 -17.38
C LEU A 370 5.95 4.63 -18.71
N ARG A 371 6.57 4.96 -19.85
CA ARG A 371 5.95 4.74 -21.17
C ARG A 371 5.64 3.27 -21.41
N SER A 372 6.56 2.37 -21.07
CA SER A 372 6.32 0.93 -21.22
C SER A 372 5.11 0.42 -20.43
N GLU A 373 4.79 1.07 -19.30
CA GLU A 373 3.72 0.63 -18.39
C GLU A 373 2.40 1.38 -18.63
N PHE A 374 2.43 2.54 -19.30
CA PHE A 374 1.29 3.45 -19.48
C PHE A 374 1.05 3.87 -20.96
N ASP A 375 1.62 3.17 -21.95
CA ASP A 375 1.57 3.54 -23.39
C ASP A 375 0.15 3.83 -23.91
N ASP A 376 -0.85 3.11 -23.38
CA ASP A 376 -2.26 3.19 -23.80
C ASP A 376 -3.19 3.95 -22.81
N GLN A 377 -2.65 4.67 -21.83
CA GLN A 377 -3.46 5.25 -20.73
C GLN A 377 -3.90 6.69 -21.00
N SER A 378 -5.20 6.95 -20.82
CA SER A 378 -5.83 8.26 -21.08
C SER A 378 -5.86 9.20 -19.87
N ASN A 379 -5.27 8.82 -18.74
CA ASN A 379 -5.28 9.68 -17.55
C ASN A 379 -4.31 10.87 -17.74
N GLU A 380 -4.85 12.09 -17.63
CA GLU A 380 -4.12 13.35 -17.81
C GLU A 380 -2.96 13.48 -16.81
N PHE A 381 -3.17 13.12 -15.54
CA PHE A 381 -2.14 13.26 -14.51
C PHE A 381 -0.95 12.33 -14.73
N VAL A 382 -1.17 11.09 -15.18
CA VAL A 382 -0.12 10.13 -15.58
C VAL A 382 0.64 10.69 -16.77
N GLY A 383 -0.07 11.20 -17.77
CA GLY A 383 0.52 11.89 -18.93
C GLY A 383 1.40 13.07 -18.50
N ASP A 384 0.96 13.88 -17.55
CA ASP A 384 1.73 14.97 -16.98
C ASP A 384 3.00 14.50 -16.24
N GLN A 385 2.94 13.36 -15.53
CA GLN A 385 4.14 12.79 -14.90
C GLN A 385 5.17 12.35 -15.93
N ILE A 386 4.72 11.71 -17.02
CA ILE A 386 5.60 11.26 -18.11
C ILE A 386 6.22 12.48 -18.81
N LYS A 387 5.39 13.45 -19.19
CA LYS A 387 5.80 14.68 -19.86
C LYS A 387 6.79 15.49 -19.01
N HIS A 388 6.62 15.53 -17.69
CA HIS A 388 7.59 16.17 -16.78
C HIS A 388 9.00 15.59 -16.96
N PHE A 389 9.14 14.26 -16.95
CA PHE A 389 10.44 13.64 -17.13
C PHE A 389 10.97 13.72 -18.57
N GLU A 390 10.09 13.76 -19.58
CA GLU A 390 10.49 14.01 -20.97
C GLU A 390 11.10 15.40 -21.15
N LEU A 391 10.50 16.44 -20.56
CA LEU A 391 11.06 17.79 -20.57
C LEU A 391 12.45 17.82 -19.91
N LEU A 392 12.66 17.05 -18.84
CA LEU A 392 13.97 16.90 -18.23
C LEU A 392 14.97 16.16 -19.14
N CYS A 393 14.54 15.10 -19.83
CA CYS A 393 15.36 14.41 -20.83
C CYS A 393 15.79 15.37 -21.95
N ASP A 394 14.85 16.15 -22.50
CA ASP A 394 15.13 17.10 -23.57
C ASP A 394 16.09 18.21 -23.10
N ALA A 395 15.94 18.67 -21.85
CA ALA A 395 16.81 19.68 -21.26
C ALA A 395 18.26 19.21 -21.09
N TYR A 396 18.49 17.91 -20.83
CA TYR A 396 19.82 17.34 -20.62
C TYR A 396 20.34 16.51 -21.80
N LYS A 397 19.64 16.53 -22.94
CA LYS A 397 20.03 15.76 -24.13
C LYS A 397 21.43 16.16 -24.60
N PRO A 398 22.37 15.21 -24.74
CA PRO A 398 23.71 15.50 -25.24
C PRO A 398 23.62 16.15 -26.63
N LYS A 399 24.35 17.27 -26.82
CA LYS A 399 24.41 18.00 -28.09
C LYS A 399 25.51 17.47 -28.99
#